data_AF-A0A453DUI4-F1
#
_entry.id   AF-A0A453DUI4-F1
#
_cell.length_a   1.000
_cell.length_b   1.000
_cell.length_c   1.000
_cell.angle_alpha   90.00
_cell.angle_beta   90.00
_cell.angle_gamma   90.00
#
_symmetry.space_group_name_H-M   'P 1'
#
loop_
_entity.id
_entity.type
_entity.pdbx_description
1 polymer ?
#
loop_
_entity_poly.entity_id
_entity_poly.type
_entity_poly.pdbx_seq_one_letter_code
_entity_poly.pdbx_strand_id
1 'polypeptide(L)'
;MAARLMPPAVVILASFLLLLFLVHAVDAAECEPGACGNFTIKYPFWLGAPRRPPPEPSCGHPAFELWCIDGNTTASMSGSPIHVHSIDYATRSFVVYHNRVASGTDGVCRADFNVSSSLALSPFKISPSNQAMCFLSNCNGTEPHGPQYVNFTGVPSCGKPIFAYLGGSYDRDRPPAIDTGTCT
;
A
#
# COMPACT_ATOMS: atom_id res chain seq x y z
N MET A 1 -28.75 13.93 52.89
CA MET A 1 -28.38 13.92 51.46
C MET A 1 -28.26 12.46 51.06
N ALA A 2 -29.15 11.94 50.21
CA ALA A 2 -29.11 10.54 49.79
C ALA A 2 -28.03 10.37 48.71
N ALA A 3 -26.98 9.61 49.01
CA ALA A 3 -25.98 9.23 48.02
C ALA A 3 -26.64 8.29 47.01
N ARG A 4 -26.83 8.76 45.77
CA ARG A 4 -27.28 7.89 44.68
C ARG A 4 -26.10 7.00 44.28
N LEU A 5 -26.18 5.71 44.63
CA LEU A 5 -25.25 4.72 44.10
C LEU A 5 -25.44 4.62 42.58
N MET A 6 -24.35 4.76 41.83
CA MET A 6 -24.36 4.54 40.39
C MET A 6 -24.58 3.05 40.11
N PRO A 7 -25.40 2.68 39.11
CA PRO A 7 -25.57 1.28 38.74
C PRO A 7 -24.23 0.65 38.35
N PRO A 8 -23.94 -0.61 38.72
CA PRO A 8 -22.66 -1.26 38.42
C PRO A 8 -22.34 -1.29 36.92
N ALA A 9 -23.35 -1.36 36.05
CA ALA A 9 -23.18 -1.28 34.60
C ALA A 9 -22.61 0.08 34.13
N VAL A 10 -22.97 1.19 34.79
CA VAL A 10 -22.47 2.53 34.45
C VAL A 10 -21.01 2.67 34.84
N VAL A 11 -20.62 2.09 35.98
CA VAL A 11 -19.21 2.07 36.43
C VAL A 11 -18.37 1.23 35.47
N ILE A 12 -18.83 0.03 35.08
CA ILE A 12 -18.11 -0.84 34.14
C ILE A 12 -17.94 -0.16 32.78
N LEU A 13 -19.00 0.47 32.24
CA LEU A 13 -18.92 1.19 30.97
C LEU A 13 -17.96 2.38 31.05
N ALA A 14 -18.02 3.17 32.12
CA ALA A 14 -17.11 4.29 32.33
C ALA A 14 -15.64 3.82 32.46
N SER A 15 -15.39 2.73 33.19
CA SER A 15 -14.06 2.11 33.29
C SER A 15 -13.56 1.61 31.93
N PHE A 16 -14.43 0.97 31.13
CA PHE A 16 -14.06 0.50 29.79
C PHE A 16 -13.76 1.65 28.83
N LEU A 17 -14.57 2.71 28.85
CA LEU A 17 -14.33 3.92 28.07
C LEU A 17 -13.05 4.63 28.52
N LEU A 18 -12.77 4.71 29.82
CA LEU A 18 -11.53 5.27 30.36
C LEU A 18 -10.31 4.45 29.93
N LEU A 19 -10.40 3.11 29.98
CA LEU A 19 -9.36 2.21 29.48
C LEU A 19 -9.11 2.41 27.98
N LEU A 20 -10.17 2.50 27.17
CA LEU A 20 -10.05 2.79 25.74
C LEU A 20 -9.38 4.15 25.49
N PHE A 21 -9.80 5.20 26.21
CA PHE A 21 -9.18 6.53 26.10
C PHE A 21 -7.70 6.52 26.50
N LEU A 22 -7.35 5.82 27.58
CA LEU A 22 -5.96 5.67 28.02
C LEU A 22 -5.12 4.93 26.98
N VAL A 23 -5.63 3.85 26.38
CA VAL A 23 -4.94 3.13 25.30
C VAL A 23 -4.68 4.05 24.09
N HIS A 24 -5.68 4.83 23.66
CA HIS A 24 -5.50 5.76 22.53
C HIS A 24 -4.55 6.93 22.87
N ALA A 25 -4.50 7.37 24.13
CA ALA A 25 -3.61 8.45 24.57
C ALA A 25 -2.15 7.99 24.68
N VAL A 26 -1.92 6.75 25.13
CA VAL A 26 -0.57 6.15 25.20
C VAL A 26 0.00 5.93 23.79
N ASP A 27 -0.80 5.40 22.85
CA ASP A 27 -0.40 5.28 21.43
C ASP A 27 0.03 6.62 20.80
N ALA A 28 -0.56 7.73 21.23
CA ALA A 28 -0.25 9.07 20.72
C ALA A 28 0.98 9.72 21.38
N ALA A 29 1.35 9.28 22.59
CA ALA A 29 2.40 9.91 23.40
C ALA A 29 3.80 9.30 23.21
N GLU A 30 3.89 8.06 22.73
CA GLU A 30 5.17 7.35 22.59
C GLU A 30 5.82 7.43 21.20
N CYS A 31 5.10 7.94 20.19
CA CYS A 31 5.59 7.99 18.82
C CYS A 31 5.56 9.42 18.26
N GLU A 32 6.67 10.12 18.45
CA GLU A 32 6.89 11.42 17.82
C GLU A 32 6.85 11.29 16.29
N PRO A 33 6.11 12.18 15.59
CA PRO A 33 6.05 12.16 14.13
C PRO A 33 7.44 12.24 13.49
N GLY A 34 7.74 11.30 12.59
CA GLY A 34 8.98 11.28 11.82
C GLY A 34 8.83 12.00 10.49
N ALA A 35 9.90 12.63 10.00
CA ALA A 35 9.94 13.20 8.65
C ALA A 35 10.65 12.23 7.68
N CYS A 36 10.07 12.09 6.48
CA CYS A 36 10.71 11.40 5.36
C CYS A 36 10.35 12.14 4.07
N GLY A 37 11.29 12.94 3.55
CA GLY A 37 11.04 13.86 2.46
C GLY A 37 9.90 14.81 2.81
N ASN A 38 8.86 14.81 1.97
CA ASN A 38 7.65 15.61 2.18
C ASN A 38 6.60 14.90 3.06
N PHE A 39 6.86 13.69 3.53
CA PHE A 39 5.93 12.94 4.36
C PHE A 39 6.18 13.21 5.85
N THR A 40 5.11 13.55 6.56
CA THR A 40 5.05 13.44 8.02
C THR A 40 4.47 12.07 8.37
N ILE A 41 5.31 11.20 8.92
CA ILE A 41 4.98 9.84 9.30
C ILE A 41 4.46 9.82 10.73
N LYS A 42 3.24 9.31 10.90
CA LYS A 42 2.51 9.20 12.15
C LYS A 42 1.83 7.84 12.20
N TYR A 43 1.42 7.44 13.40
CA TYR A 43 0.61 6.24 13.60
C TYR A 43 -0.54 6.16 12.57
N PRO A 44 -0.81 4.98 11.97
CA PRO A 44 -0.20 3.67 12.24
C PRO A 44 1.14 3.42 11.54
N PHE A 45 1.56 4.33 10.64
CA PHE A 45 2.84 4.24 9.96
C PHE A 45 4.00 4.57 10.90
N TRP A 46 5.14 3.97 10.62
CA TRP A 46 6.35 4.20 11.38
C TRP A 46 7.59 4.00 10.51
N LEU A 47 8.70 4.61 10.92
CA LEU A 47 9.95 4.51 10.20
C LEU A 47 10.77 3.32 10.71
N GLY A 48 10.90 2.30 9.87
CA GLY A 48 11.74 1.14 10.10
C GLY A 48 13.23 1.47 9.97
N ALA A 49 14.06 0.78 10.74
CA ALA A 49 15.51 0.82 10.59
C ALA A 49 15.99 -0.47 9.92
N PRO A 50 16.73 -0.41 8.78
CA PRO A 50 17.10 -1.61 8.00
C PRO A 50 17.89 -2.69 8.76
N ARG A 51 18.41 -2.40 9.97
CA ARG A 51 19.29 -3.29 10.76
C ARG A 51 19.20 -3.09 12.28
N ARG A 52 18.18 -2.38 12.79
CA ARG A 52 18.00 -2.21 14.24
C ARG A 52 16.61 -2.73 14.61
N PRO A 53 16.47 -3.44 15.74
CA PRO A 53 15.15 -3.71 16.28
C PRO A 53 14.39 -2.39 16.43
N PRO A 54 13.05 -2.38 16.26
CA PRO A 54 12.24 -1.20 16.50
C PRO A 54 12.65 -0.61 17.85
N PRO A 55 12.82 0.72 17.97
CA PRO A 55 13.00 1.32 19.29
C PRO A 55 11.81 0.89 20.15
N GLU A 56 12.07 0.44 21.38
CA GLU A 56 11.02 0.12 22.34
C GLU A 56 10.55 1.42 23.01
N PRO A 57 9.23 1.69 23.09
CA PRO A 57 8.13 0.85 22.60
C PRO A 57 7.98 0.89 21.07
N SER A 58 7.66 -0.26 20.46
CA SER A 58 7.44 -0.38 19.01
C SER A 58 6.42 0.66 18.53
N CYS A 59 6.91 1.67 17.85
CA CYS A 59 6.05 2.67 17.25
C CYS A 59 5.37 2.13 16.01
N GLY A 60 4.03 2.13 15.99
CA GLY A 60 3.23 1.79 14.81
C GLY A 60 2.95 0.29 14.62
N HIS A 61 2.10 -0.01 13.64
CA HIS A 61 1.65 -1.36 13.37
C HIS A 61 2.67 -2.08 12.45
N PRO A 62 3.03 -3.36 12.68
CA PRO A 62 4.06 -4.06 11.90
C PRO A 62 3.84 -4.04 10.39
N ALA A 63 2.59 -4.14 9.93
CA ALA A 63 2.25 -4.07 8.51
C ALA A 63 2.35 -2.66 7.86
N PHE A 64 2.63 -1.62 8.64
CA PHE A 64 2.68 -0.21 8.21
C PHE A 64 4.10 0.38 8.31
N GLU A 65 5.12 -0.48 8.39
CA GLU A 65 6.50 -0.06 8.38
C GLU A 65 6.85 0.62 7.04
N LEU A 66 7.48 1.79 7.13
CA LEU A 66 8.03 2.51 6.00
C LEU A 66 9.53 2.67 6.15
N TRP A 67 10.26 2.54 5.05
CA TRP A 67 11.68 2.87 5.00
C TRP A 67 11.85 4.18 4.26
N CYS A 68 12.66 5.07 4.82
CA CYS A 68 13.05 6.29 4.14
C CYS A 68 14.23 6.00 3.22
N ILE A 69 14.05 6.25 1.91
CA ILE A 69 15.00 5.89 0.86
C ILE A 69 15.41 7.12 0.06
N ASP A 70 16.31 6.94 -0.90
CA ASP A 70 16.80 7.99 -1.82
C ASP A 70 17.26 9.26 -1.09
N GLY A 71 18.11 9.08 -0.07
CA GLY A 71 18.62 10.19 0.74
C GLY A 71 17.55 10.86 1.60
N ASN A 72 16.57 10.08 2.07
CA ASN A 72 15.41 10.51 2.84
C ASN A 72 14.43 11.42 2.09
N THR A 73 14.28 11.25 0.78
CA THR A 73 13.37 12.08 -0.03
C THR A 73 12.03 11.41 -0.32
N THR A 74 11.96 10.09 -0.19
CA THR A 74 10.76 9.30 -0.41
C THR A 74 10.68 8.12 0.55
N ALA A 75 9.49 7.53 0.68
CA ALA A 75 9.24 6.39 1.54
C ALA A 75 8.83 5.17 0.72
N SER A 76 9.25 3.97 1.17
CA SER A 76 8.79 2.70 0.62
C SER A 76 8.25 1.78 1.70
N MET A 77 7.34 0.88 1.34
CA MET A 77 6.78 -0.10 2.28
C MET A 77 7.84 -1.14 2.65
N SER A 78 8.26 -1.19 3.91
CA SER A 78 9.28 -2.12 4.43
C SER A 78 10.51 -2.31 3.52
N GLY A 79 10.98 -1.24 2.86
CA GLY A 79 12.12 -1.31 1.94
C GLY A 79 11.85 -1.97 0.59
N SER A 80 10.60 -2.35 0.31
CA SER A 80 10.19 -2.97 -0.95
C SER A 80 10.21 -1.98 -2.12
N PRO A 81 10.09 -2.47 -3.37
CA PRO A 81 9.90 -1.63 -4.56
C PRO A 81 8.57 -0.85 -4.60
N ILE A 82 7.70 -0.99 -3.59
CA ILE A 82 6.43 -0.27 -3.48
C ILE A 82 6.65 1.05 -2.75
N HIS A 83 6.63 2.14 -3.50
CA HIS A 83 6.88 3.49 -3.01
C HIS A 83 5.57 4.18 -2.63
N VAL A 84 5.62 5.02 -1.60
CA VAL A 84 4.51 5.85 -1.15
C VAL A 84 4.41 7.08 -2.05
N HIS A 85 3.21 7.32 -2.58
CA HIS A 85 2.87 8.53 -3.32
C HIS A 85 2.26 9.59 -2.41
N SER A 86 1.27 9.21 -1.61
CA SER A 86 0.56 10.11 -0.69
C SER A 86 0.00 9.34 0.50
N ILE A 87 -0.12 10.03 1.63
CA ILE A 87 -0.76 9.52 2.85
C ILE A 87 -1.82 10.53 3.25
N ASP A 88 -3.04 10.06 3.46
CA ASP A 88 -4.15 10.84 3.99
C ASP A 88 -4.64 10.23 5.30
N TYR A 89 -4.28 10.88 6.40
CA TYR A 89 -4.68 10.46 7.75
C TYR A 89 -6.16 10.72 8.05
N ALA A 90 -6.79 11.69 7.38
CA ALA A 90 -8.20 12.00 7.60
C ALA A 90 -9.08 10.89 7.02
N THR A 91 -8.74 10.40 5.83
CA THR A 91 -9.44 9.29 5.18
C THR A 91 -8.88 7.91 5.53
N ARG A 92 -7.77 7.87 6.29
CA ARG A 92 -7.05 6.64 6.67
C ARG A 92 -6.65 5.82 5.45
N SER A 93 -6.17 6.51 4.42
CA SER A 93 -5.80 5.92 3.14
C SER A 93 -4.41 6.39 2.72
N PHE A 94 -3.82 5.65 1.80
CA PHE A 94 -2.54 6.01 1.20
C PHE A 94 -2.49 5.44 -0.21
N VAL A 95 -1.75 6.12 -1.09
CA VAL A 95 -1.54 5.71 -2.47
C VAL A 95 -0.10 5.27 -2.61
N VAL A 96 0.10 4.14 -3.30
CA VAL A 96 1.42 3.58 -3.59
C VAL A 96 1.57 3.26 -5.06
N TYR A 97 2.81 3.14 -5.51
CA TYR A 97 3.14 2.68 -6.86
C TYR A 97 4.35 1.76 -6.82
N HIS A 98 4.44 0.86 -7.80
CA HIS A 98 5.64 0.05 -7.99
C HIS A 98 6.69 0.86 -8.76
N ASN A 99 7.85 1.09 -8.16
CA ASN A 99 8.84 2.01 -8.70
C ASN A 99 9.34 1.60 -10.10
N ARG A 100 9.55 0.30 -10.38
CA ARG A 100 9.98 -0.21 -11.70
C ARG A 100 8.94 0.00 -12.81
N VAL A 101 7.67 0.22 -12.45
CA VAL A 101 6.62 0.58 -13.41
C VAL A 101 6.64 2.09 -13.64
N ALA A 102 6.65 2.87 -12.56
CA ALA A 102 6.58 4.33 -12.64
C ALA A 102 7.83 4.97 -13.24
N SER A 103 9.02 4.40 -13.02
CA SER A 103 10.28 4.91 -13.56
C SER A 103 10.52 4.54 -15.03
N GLY A 104 9.64 3.73 -15.64
CA GLY A 104 9.78 3.29 -17.03
C GLY A 104 11.01 2.44 -17.28
N THR A 105 11.51 1.73 -16.25
CA THR A 105 12.64 0.80 -16.39
C THR A 105 12.18 -0.55 -16.93
N ASP A 106 12.83 -1.64 -16.55
CA ASP A 106 12.55 -2.99 -17.04
C ASP A 106 11.27 -3.61 -16.44
N GLY A 107 10.59 -2.95 -15.49
CA GLY A 107 9.43 -3.50 -14.79
C GLY A 107 8.26 -3.83 -15.72
N VAL A 108 7.93 -2.89 -16.62
CA VAL A 108 6.89 -3.10 -17.64
C VAL A 108 7.31 -4.23 -18.60
N CYS A 109 8.58 -4.27 -18.99
CA CYS A 109 9.08 -5.20 -20.00
C CYS A 109 9.22 -6.64 -19.48
N ARG A 110 9.59 -6.80 -18.21
CA ARG A 110 9.81 -8.12 -17.62
C ARG A 110 8.53 -8.73 -17.08
N ALA A 111 7.58 -7.90 -16.64
CA ALA A 111 6.32 -8.35 -16.04
C ALA A 111 6.53 -9.46 -14.98
N ASP A 112 7.66 -9.40 -14.26
CA ASP A 112 8.17 -10.49 -13.43
C ASP A 112 7.73 -10.40 -11.97
N PHE A 113 6.79 -9.53 -11.67
CA PHE A 113 6.26 -9.30 -10.34
C PHE A 113 4.74 -9.21 -10.38
N ASN A 114 4.12 -9.73 -9.33
CA ASN A 114 2.69 -9.58 -9.08
C ASN A 114 2.52 -8.74 -7.81
N VAL A 115 2.07 -7.49 -7.98
CA VAL A 115 1.86 -6.56 -6.84
C VAL A 115 0.81 -7.10 -5.88
N SER A 116 -0.20 -7.82 -6.38
CA SER A 116 -1.24 -8.45 -5.54
C SER A 116 -0.62 -9.45 -4.56
N SER A 117 0.44 -10.16 -4.96
CA SER A 117 1.16 -11.09 -4.08
C SER A 117 1.86 -10.37 -2.93
N SER A 118 2.42 -9.18 -3.17
CA SER A 118 3.04 -8.35 -2.13
C SER A 118 2.03 -7.82 -1.12
N LEU A 119 0.74 -7.81 -1.46
CA LEU A 119 -0.36 -7.33 -0.62
C LEU A 119 -1.22 -8.47 -0.05
N ALA A 120 -0.93 -9.73 -0.37
CA ALA A 120 -1.75 -10.90 -0.02
C ALA A 120 -2.00 -11.03 1.48
N LEU A 121 -0.98 -10.78 2.30
CA LEU A 121 -1.05 -10.84 3.76
C LEU A 121 -1.22 -9.47 4.42
N SER A 122 -1.40 -8.42 3.61
CA SER A 122 -1.54 -7.07 4.14
C SER A 122 -2.94 -6.86 4.75
N PRO A 123 -3.07 -6.04 5.82
CA PRO A 123 -4.37 -5.70 6.39
C PRO A 123 -5.12 -4.63 5.58
N PHE A 124 -4.61 -4.25 4.40
CA PHE A 124 -5.14 -3.16 3.61
C PHE A 124 -6.41 -3.55 2.86
N LYS A 125 -7.36 -2.63 2.80
CA LYS A 125 -8.50 -2.70 1.89
C LYS A 125 -8.17 -1.90 0.65
N ILE A 126 -8.35 -2.51 -0.52
CA ILE A 126 -8.12 -1.84 -1.79
C ILE A 126 -9.36 -1.02 -2.15
N SER A 127 -9.15 0.25 -2.49
CA SER A 127 -10.25 1.14 -2.91
C SER A 127 -10.86 0.63 -4.22
N PRO A 128 -12.20 0.62 -4.38
CA PRO A 128 -12.87 0.26 -5.63
C PRO A 128 -12.55 1.21 -6.79
N SER A 129 -11.91 2.35 -6.53
CA SER A 129 -11.38 3.24 -7.57
C SER A 129 -10.17 2.65 -8.30
N ASN A 130 -9.55 1.58 -7.78
CA ASN A 130 -8.45 0.91 -8.45
C ASN A 130 -8.97 0.01 -9.58
N GLN A 131 -8.38 0.18 -10.76
CA GLN A 131 -8.59 -0.69 -11.90
C GLN A 131 -7.55 -1.80 -11.93
N ALA A 132 -7.88 -2.91 -12.58
CA ALA A 132 -6.90 -3.95 -12.78
C ALA A 132 -5.87 -3.49 -13.83
N MET A 133 -4.59 -3.74 -13.53
CA MET A 133 -3.49 -3.53 -14.44
C MET A 133 -2.79 -4.87 -14.68
N CYS A 134 -2.76 -5.32 -15.93
CA CYS A 134 -2.15 -6.60 -16.31
C CYS A 134 -1.14 -6.35 -17.43
N PHE A 135 0.07 -6.88 -17.29
CA PHE A 135 1.06 -6.89 -18.36
C PHE A 135 0.94 -8.18 -19.15
N LEU A 136 0.81 -8.05 -20.45
CA LEU A 136 0.71 -9.14 -21.42
C LEU A 136 2.03 -9.25 -22.17
N SER A 137 2.53 -10.47 -22.25
CA SER A 137 3.83 -10.80 -22.81
C SER A 137 3.74 -11.97 -23.79
N ASN A 138 4.86 -12.29 -24.44
CA ASN A 138 4.98 -13.43 -25.38
C ASN A 138 3.91 -13.47 -26.49
N CYS A 139 3.45 -12.32 -26.94
CA CYS A 139 2.48 -12.21 -28.01
C CYS A 139 3.07 -12.76 -29.32
N ASN A 140 2.34 -13.66 -29.98
CA ASN A 140 2.76 -14.28 -31.24
C ASN A 140 1.59 -14.29 -32.23
N GLY A 141 1.24 -13.12 -32.77
CA GLY A 141 0.10 -12.95 -33.66
C GLY A 141 -0.61 -11.61 -33.46
N THR A 142 -1.94 -11.61 -33.55
CA THR A 142 -2.78 -10.41 -33.39
C THR A 142 -2.69 -9.83 -31.99
N GLU A 143 -2.49 -8.51 -31.95
CA GLU A 143 -2.47 -7.72 -30.75
C GLU A 143 -3.87 -7.67 -30.10
N PRO A 144 -3.94 -7.60 -28.76
CA PRO A 144 -5.20 -7.29 -28.11
C PRO A 144 -5.63 -5.87 -28.46
N HIS A 145 -6.90 -5.72 -28.83
CA HIS A 145 -7.45 -4.46 -29.32
C HIS A 145 -8.53 -3.93 -28.36
N GLY A 146 -8.52 -2.60 -28.16
CA GLY A 146 -9.52 -1.91 -27.37
C GLY A 146 -8.93 -0.71 -26.64
N PRO A 147 -9.79 0.21 -26.15
CA PRO A 147 -9.32 1.41 -25.45
C PRO A 147 -8.62 1.11 -24.11
N GLN A 148 -8.77 -0.09 -23.57
CA GLN A 148 -8.12 -0.55 -22.34
C GLN A 148 -6.68 -1.03 -22.55
N TYR A 149 -6.24 -1.22 -23.79
CA TYR A 149 -4.92 -1.77 -24.10
C TYR A 149 -3.95 -0.67 -24.53
N VAL A 150 -2.77 -0.68 -23.93
CA VAL A 150 -1.66 0.22 -24.26
C VAL A 150 -0.51 -0.62 -24.79
N ASN A 151 0.01 -0.25 -25.96
CA ASN A 151 1.12 -0.94 -26.61
C ASN A 151 2.47 -0.33 -26.21
N PHE A 152 3.38 -1.16 -25.71
CA PHE A 152 4.73 -0.77 -25.29
C PHE A 152 5.85 -1.30 -26.20
N THR A 153 5.54 -1.79 -27.41
CA THR A 153 6.54 -2.27 -28.41
C THR A 153 7.66 -1.27 -28.74
N GLY A 154 7.48 0.03 -28.47
CA GLY A 154 8.48 1.07 -28.72
C GLY A 154 9.41 1.41 -27.55
N VAL A 155 9.29 0.74 -26.40
CA VAL A 155 10.16 1.01 -25.24
C VAL A 155 11.51 0.31 -25.46
N PRO A 156 12.65 1.02 -25.49
CA PRO A 156 13.96 0.43 -25.82
C PRO A 156 14.41 -0.72 -24.91
N SER A 157 13.94 -0.75 -23.66
CA SER A 157 14.22 -1.83 -22.71
C SER A 157 13.37 -3.09 -22.95
N CYS A 158 12.33 -3.02 -23.78
CA CYS A 158 11.45 -4.13 -24.10
C CYS A 158 11.94 -4.81 -25.38
N GLY A 159 12.71 -5.89 -25.26
CA GLY A 159 13.20 -6.67 -26.41
C GLY A 159 12.12 -7.50 -27.14
N LYS A 160 10.85 -7.41 -26.73
CA LYS A 160 9.70 -8.13 -27.28
C LYS A 160 8.44 -7.26 -27.19
N PRO A 161 7.39 -7.55 -27.98
CA PRO A 161 6.09 -6.91 -27.83
C PRO A 161 5.51 -7.12 -26.42
N ILE A 162 5.12 -6.01 -25.80
CA ILE A 162 4.48 -5.97 -24.48
C ILE A 162 3.25 -5.07 -24.59
N PHE A 163 2.15 -5.51 -23.99
CA PHE A 163 0.93 -4.73 -23.85
C PHE A 163 0.58 -4.61 -22.38
N ALA A 164 -0.03 -3.50 -21.97
CA ALA A 164 -0.70 -3.43 -20.69
C ALA A 164 -2.20 -3.29 -20.92
N TYR A 165 -2.96 -4.06 -20.16
CA TYR A 165 -4.39 -3.86 -19.98
C TYR A 165 -4.61 -2.99 -18.74
N LEU A 166 -5.42 -1.94 -18.88
CA LEU A 166 -5.89 -1.10 -17.78
C LEU A 166 -7.42 -0.98 -17.87
N GLY A 167 -8.12 -1.65 -16.95
CA GLY A 167 -9.58 -1.63 -16.95
C GLY A 167 -10.20 -2.58 -15.94
N GLY A 168 -11.54 -2.59 -15.90
CA GLY A 168 -12.31 -3.36 -14.91
C GLY A 168 -12.05 -2.89 -13.47
N SER A 169 -12.55 -3.65 -12.50
CA SER A 169 -12.23 -3.46 -11.08
C SER A 169 -11.00 -4.29 -10.70
N TYR A 170 -10.08 -3.71 -9.93
CA TYR A 170 -9.03 -4.49 -9.29
C TYR A 170 -9.63 -5.41 -8.21
N ASP A 171 -9.31 -6.70 -8.31
CA ASP A 171 -9.51 -7.68 -7.25
C ASP A 171 -8.18 -8.43 -7.04
N ARG A 172 -7.75 -8.52 -5.79
CA ARG A 172 -6.45 -9.08 -5.42
C ARG A 172 -6.36 -10.58 -5.75
N ASP A 173 -7.46 -11.29 -5.52
CA ASP A 173 -7.52 -12.75 -5.53
C ASP A 173 -8.08 -13.28 -6.87
N ARG A 174 -8.83 -12.43 -7.59
CA ARG A 174 -9.46 -12.78 -8.85
C ARG A 174 -9.10 -11.79 -9.96
N PRO A 175 -8.10 -12.07 -10.81
CA PRO A 175 -7.83 -11.23 -11.97
C PRO A 175 -9.06 -11.17 -12.89
N PRO A 176 -9.31 -10.02 -13.56
CA PRO A 176 -10.41 -9.92 -14.50
C PRO A 176 -10.20 -10.85 -15.70
N ALA A 177 -11.29 -11.30 -16.31
CA ALA A 177 -11.23 -11.92 -17.61
C ALA A 177 -10.84 -10.85 -18.65
N ILE A 178 -9.69 -11.03 -19.29
CA ILE A 178 -9.16 -10.13 -20.31
C ILE A 178 -8.98 -10.91 -21.61
N ASP A 179 -9.28 -10.26 -22.74
CA ASP A 179 -8.94 -10.81 -24.04
C ASP A 179 -7.44 -10.62 -24.25
N THR A 180 -6.68 -11.71 -24.12
CA THR A 180 -5.22 -11.65 -24.29
C THR A 180 -4.80 -11.76 -25.74
N GLY A 181 -5.73 -12.04 -26.67
CA GLY A 181 -5.40 -12.39 -28.04
C GLY A 181 -4.41 -13.56 -28.09
N THR A 182 -3.23 -13.32 -28.64
CA THR A 182 -2.13 -14.31 -28.70
C THR A 182 -1.06 -14.12 -27.62
N CYS A 183 -1.30 -13.24 -26.66
CA CYS A 183 -0.42 -12.98 -25.52
C CYS A 183 -0.76 -13.86 -24.31
N THR A 184 0.18 -13.92 -23.37
CA THR A 184 0.06 -14.53 -22.04
C THR A 184 0.22 -13.48 -20.95
#